data_AF-A0A928SMR4-F1
#
_entry.id   AF-A0A928SMR4-F1
#
_cell.length_a   1.000
_cell.length_b   1.000
_cell.length_c   1.000
_cell.angle_alpha   90.00
_cell.angle_beta   90.00
_cell.angle_gamma   90.00
#
_symmetry.space_group_name_H-M   'P 1'
#
loop_
_entity.id
_entity.type
_entity.pdbx_description
1 polymer ?
#
loop_
_entity_poly.entity_id
_entity_poly.type
_entity_poly.pdbx_seq_one_letter_code
_entity_poly.pdbx_strand_id
1 'polypeptide(L)'
;MADIAAIISDLRYGRTKLLQAIEGLSRRELTELPIYAGWTIKDVLAHVLGWDHRVLKTLPLMLQNRASEVASVEVDEYNQESIATWRHKSFAEILAEVQSTHRQILEIISQLDHKEIDTRRERHGRIITIRSYVIDVMIEHDREHAAEIELWRKNLEQSIDPAEIKARLAQRRADFSAALTGLSEADLLDKKAAGEWSVQDIVGHLADWERLMLNAARHIHDPSLPVIRPVSDDENKAMAARHAGESWDKTLAGLTAVQQAVDDFVARLKMGDWTLRGPYPWPDDGGTLAELLDHIILHYDDHIPDLQKWRSQMMNKP
;
A
#
# COMPACT_ATOMS: atom_id res chain seq x y z
N MET A 1 8.43 -36.23 19.25
CA MET A 1 8.78 -34.85 19.63
C MET A 1 9.50 -34.24 18.44
N ALA A 2 9.04 -33.09 17.94
CA ALA A 2 9.74 -32.39 16.86
C ALA A 2 11.11 -31.92 17.38
N ASP A 3 12.17 -32.17 16.61
CA ASP A 3 13.51 -31.64 16.87
C ASP A 3 13.49 -30.10 16.85
N ILE A 4 14.40 -29.44 17.57
CA ILE A 4 14.53 -27.98 17.62
C ILE A 4 14.66 -27.39 16.22
N ALA A 5 15.38 -28.08 15.33
CA ALA A 5 15.49 -27.71 13.93
C ALA A 5 14.11 -27.66 13.22
N ALA A 6 13.22 -28.61 13.50
CA ALA A 6 11.88 -28.64 12.93
C ALA A 6 11.02 -27.48 13.48
N ILE A 7 11.12 -27.19 14.78
CA ILE A 7 10.43 -26.06 15.41
C ILE A 7 10.87 -24.72 14.80
N ILE A 8 12.18 -24.51 14.64
CA ILE A 8 12.71 -23.30 14.00
C ILE A 8 12.23 -23.20 12.55
N SER A 9 12.18 -24.33 11.84
CA SER A 9 11.63 -24.38 10.48
C SER A 9 10.15 -23.97 10.46
N ASP A 10 9.35 -24.43 11.40
CA ASP A 10 7.91 -24.11 11.47
C ASP A 10 7.64 -22.65 11.82
N LEU A 11 8.39 -22.07 12.76
CA LEU A 11 8.32 -20.64 13.09
C LEU A 11 8.71 -19.77 11.90
N ARG A 12 9.82 -20.12 11.22
CA ARG A 12 10.23 -19.44 9.98
C ARG A 12 9.17 -19.54 8.89
N TYR A 13 8.57 -20.72 8.73
CA TYR A 13 7.52 -20.94 7.75
C TYR A 13 6.29 -20.07 8.04
N GLY A 14 5.84 -19.99 9.31
CA GLY A 14 4.75 -19.09 9.72
C GLY A 14 5.03 -17.64 9.34
N ARG A 15 6.17 -17.09 9.78
CA ARG A 15 6.55 -15.71 9.45
C ARG A 15 6.72 -15.48 7.95
N THR A 16 7.27 -16.46 7.23
CA THR A 16 7.40 -16.39 5.76
C THR A 16 6.04 -16.30 5.09
N LYS A 17 5.04 -17.06 5.57
CA LYS A 17 3.67 -16.97 5.04
C LYS A 17 3.04 -15.60 5.28
N LEU A 18 3.19 -15.04 6.47
CA LEU A 18 2.72 -13.69 6.76
C LEU A 18 3.37 -12.64 5.83
N LEU A 19 4.69 -12.72 5.64
CA LEU A 19 5.42 -11.80 4.77
C LEU A 19 5.09 -11.97 3.28
N GLN A 20 4.86 -13.20 2.82
CA GLN A 20 4.40 -13.48 1.46
C GLN A 20 2.98 -12.94 1.22
N ALA A 21 2.10 -13.02 2.22
CA ALA A 21 0.73 -12.54 2.12
C ALA A 21 0.65 -11.03 1.88
N ILE A 22 1.67 -10.24 2.27
CA ILE A 22 1.73 -8.78 2.05
C ILE A 22 2.57 -8.38 0.84
N GLU A 23 3.25 -9.31 0.18
CA GLU A 23 4.12 -9.02 -0.95
C GLU A 23 3.31 -8.54 -2.17
N GLY A 24 3.79 -7.47 -2.80
CA GLY A 24 3.16 -6.85 -3.97
C GLY A 24 1.89 -6.05 -3.68
N LEU A 25 1.56 -5.82 -2.40
CA LEU A 25 0.51 -4.89 -2.02
C LEU A 25 0.95 -3.44 -2.24
N SER A 26 0.01 -2.60 -2.69
CA SER A 26 0.23 -1.16 -2.82
C SER A 26 0.34 -0.48 -1.47
N ARG A 27 0.90 0.73 -1.45
CA ARG A 27 0.93 1.55 -0.23
C ARG A 27 -0.47 1.74 0.34
N ARG A 28 -1.46 2.02 -0.52
CA ARG A 28 -2.88 2.17 -0.13
C ARG A 28 -3.42 0.88 0.49
N GLU A 29 -3.18 -0.28 -0.13
CA GLU A 29 -3.54 -1.59 0.42
C GLU A 29 -2.87 -1.85 1.79
N LEU A 30 -1.62 -1.41 1.97
CA LEU A 30 -0.86 -1.62 3.21
C LEU A 30 -1.28 -0.69 4.36
N THR A 31 -1.64 0.56 4.06
CA THR A 31 -1.72 1.61 5.10
C THR A 31 -3.07 2.33 5.19
N GLU A 32 -3.99 2.11 4.27
CA GLU A 32 -5.25 2.88 4.21
C GLU A 32 -6.48 1.99 4.18
N LEU A 33 -6.42 0.86 3.45
CA LEU A 33 -7.55 -0.04 3.33
C LEU A 33 -7.68 -0.92 4.58
N PRO A 34 -8.85 -0.95 5.23
CA PRO A 34 -9.06 -1.82 6.36
C PRO A 34 -9.20 -3.28 5.92
N ILE A 35 -8.60 -4.19 6.69
CA ILE A 35 -8.78 -5.64 6.56
C ILE A 35 -9.98 -6.13 7.38
N TYR A 36 -10.04 -5.76 8.66
CA TYR A 36 -11.15 -6.04 9.57
C TYR A 36 -11.15 -5.04 10.73
N ALA A 37 -12.32 -4.80 11.32
CA ALA A 37 -12.47 -3.95 12.52
C ALA A 37 -11.74 -2.59 12.46
N GLY A 38 -11.58 -2.02 11.27
CA GLY A 38 -10.87 -0.75 11.03
C GLY A 38 -9.34 -0.83 11.05
N TRP A 39 -8.74 -2.01 11.22
CA TRP A 39 -7.28 -2.19 11.14
C TRP A 39 -6.82 -2.26 9.70
N THR A 40 -5.67 -1.68 9.41
CA THR A 40 -4.93 -1.84 8.15
C THR A 40 -3.91 -2.97 8.26
N ILE A 41 -3.29 -3.38 7.15
CA ILE A 41 -2.19 -4.37 7.18
C ILE A 41 -1.03 -3.88 8.06
N LYS A 42 -0.73 -2.58 8.00
CA LYS A 42 0.25 -1.94 8.88
C LYS A 42 -0.11 -2.13 10.37
N ASP A 43 -1.38 -2.00 10.73
CA ASP A 43 -1.85 -2.21 12.10
C ASP A 43 -1.74 -3.68 12.52
N VAL A 44 -2.05 -4.63 11.63
CA VAL A 44 -1.85 -6.06 11.87
C VAL A 44 -0.38 -6.36 12.18
N LEU A 45 0.57 -5.81 11.40
CA LEU A 45 2.00 -5.99 11.68
C LEU A 45 2.45 -5.33 12.99
N ALA A 46 1.91 -4.16 13.34
CA ALA A 46 2.19 -3.52 14.62
C ALA A 46 1.68 -4.35 15.81
N HIS A 47 0.51 -4.98 15.66
CA HIS A 47 -0.04 -5.94 16.61
C HIS A 47 0.86 -7.17 16.76
N VAL A 48 1.24 -7.82 15.65
CA VAL A 48 2.16 -8.98 15.66
C VAL A 48 3.49 -8.61 16.34
N LEU A 49 4.03 -7.43 16.02
CA LEU A 49 5.26 -6.94 16.65
C LEU A 49 5.13 -6.75 18.16
N GLY A 50 3.99 -6.25 18.64
CA GLY A 50 3.70 -6.16 20.07
C GLY A 50 3.82 -7.53 20.74
N TRP A 51 3.18 -8.55 20.18
CA TRP A 51 3.27 -9.92 20.70
C TRP A 51 4.69 -10.50 20.61
N ASP A 52 5.44 -10.24 19.54
CA ASP A 52 6.84 -10.64 19.43
C ASP A 52 7.72 -9.97 20.53
N HIS A 53 7.53 -8.67 20.79
CA HIS A 53 8.20 -7.97 21.89
C HIS A 53 7.83 -8.56 23.26
N ARG A 54 6.58 -8.97 23.44
CA ARG A 54 6.15 -9.66 24.66
C ARG A 54 6.81 -11.03 24.82
N VAL A 55 7.01 -11.77 23.74
CA VAL A 55 7.75 -13.03 23.75
C VAL A 55 9.19 -12.82 24.20
N LEU A 56 9.89 -11.79 23.70
CA LEU A 56 11.25 -11.46 24.14
C LEU A 56 11.35 -11.10 25.62
N LYS A 57 10.30 -10.53 26.21
CA LYS A 57 10.22 -10.29 27.67
C LYS A 57 9.88 -11.55 28.47
N THR A 58 9.10 -12.46 27.87
CA THR A 58 8.56 -13.66 28.52
C THR A 58 9.57 -14.80 28.56
N LEU A 59 10.29 -15.05 27.47
CA LEU A 59 11.23 -16.17 27.35
C LEU A 59 12.30 -16.16 28.46
N PRO A 60 12.99 -15.05 28.76
CA PRO A 60 13.99 -15.03 29.83
C PRO A 60 13.41 -15.39 31.22
N LEU A 61 12.19 -14.93 31.52
CA LEU A 61 11.51 -15.28 32.78
C LEU A 61 11.21 -16.76 32.86
N MET A 62 10.73 -17.36 31.78
CA MET A 62 10.48 -18.81 31.74
C MET A 62 11.78 -19.60 31.89
N LEU A 63 12.83 -19.26 31.16
CA LEU A 63 14.14 -19.93 31.26
C LEU A 63 14.75 -19.88 32.68
N GLN A 64 14.49 -18.80 33.42
CA GLN A 64 14.90 -18.64 34.82
C GLN A 64 13.95 -19.29 35.84
N ASN A 65 12.96 -20.06 35.38
CA ASN A 65 11.90 -20.66 36.19
C ASN A 65 11.08 -19.61 36.99
N ARG A 66 10.96 -18.40 36.44
CA ARG A 66 10.20 -17.25 36.97
C ARG A 66 8.91 -17.01 36.18
N ALA A 67 8.27 -18.08 35.70
CA ALA A 67 7.06 -17.98 34.88
C ALA A 67 5.89 -17.30 35.61
N SER A 68 5.86 -17.37 36.94
CA SER A 68 4.91 -16.64 37.80
C SER A 68 5.04 -15.11 37.71
N GLU A 69 6.15 -14.58 37.19
CA GLU A 69 6.35 -13.14 37.00
C GLU A 69 5.89 -12.65 35.62
N VAL A 70 5.50 -13.55 34.73
CA VAL A 70 4.93 -13.18 33.42
C VAL A 70 3.55 -12.56 33.66
N ALA A 71 3.47 -11.23 33.61
CA ALA A 71 2.23 -10.47 33.84
C ALA A 71 1.08 -10.96 32.95
N SER A 72 -0.15 -10.99 33.44
CA SER A 72 -1.33 -11.14 32.57
C SER A 72 -1.61 -9.83 31.86
N VAL A 73 -2.21 -9.91 30.68
CA VAL A 73 -2.63 -8.73 29.90
C VAL A 73 -4.06 -8.94 29.47
N GLU A 74 -4.84 -7.86 29.47
CA GLU A 74 -6.10 -7.81 28.75
C GLU A 74 -5.76 -7.71 27.25
N VAL A 75 -6.18 -8.72 26.49
CA VAL A 75 -5.72 -8.92 25.10
C VAL A 75 -6.07 -7.72 24.22
N ASP A 76 -7.31 -7.22 24.32
CA ASP A 76 -7.78 -6.11 23.49
C ASP A 76 -7.06 -4.80 23.80
N GLU A 77 -6.83 -4.52 25.09
CA GLU A 77 -6.06 -3.33 25.52
C GLU A 77 -4.62 -3.42 25.01
N TYR A 78 -3.99 -4.60 25.15
CA TYR A 78 -2.62 -4.81 24.69
C TYR A 78 -2.47 -4.67 23.17
N ASN A 79 -3.47 -5.15 22.40
CA ASN A 79 -3.49 -5.00 20.95
C ASN A 79 -3.59 -3.52 20.56
N GLN A 80 -4.48 -2.76 21.21
CA GLN A 80 -4.64 -1.33 20.98
C GLN A 80 -3.37 -0.55 21.32
N GLU A 81 -2.73 -0.85 22.46
CA GLU A 81 -1.46 -0.25 22.86
C GLU A 81 -0.33 -0.55 21.85
N SER A 82 -0.27 -1.79 21.36
CA SER A 82 0.74 -2.22 20.37
C SER A 82 0.60 -1.44 19.07
N ILE A 83 -0.63 -1.31 18.56
CA ILE A 83 -0.91 -0.51 17.36
C ILE A 83 -0.59 0.97 17.61
N ALA A 84 -1.05 1.54 18.72
CA ALA A 84 -0.84 2.95 19.06
C ALA A 84 0.66 3.31 19.14
N THR A 85 1.47 2.41 19.70
CA THR A 85 2.93 2.58 19.83
C THR A 85 3.60 2.78 18.47
N TRP A 86 3.15 2.08 17.45
CA TRP A 86 3.79 2.06 16.13
C TRP A 86 3.07 2.93 15.09
N ARG A 87 1.91 3.52 15.41
CA ARG A 87 1.07 4.24 14.45
C ARG A 87 1.80 5.35 13.68
N HIS A 88 2.69 6.07 14.36
CA HIS A 88 3.46 7.19 13.80
C HIS A 88 4.69 6.75 12.98
N LYS A 89 5.05 5.47 13.00
CA LYS A 89 6.18 4.91 12.24
C LYS A 89 5.76 4.58 10.82
N SER A 90 6.70 4.56 9.89
CA SER A 90 6.45 4.10 8.52
C SER A 90 6.21 2.59 8.48
N PHE A 91 5.57 2.10 7.41
CA PHE A 91 5.40 0.67 7.19
C PHE A 91 6.75 -0.06 7.13
N ALA A 92 7.74 0.52 6.44
CA ALA A 92 9.08 -0.03 6.32
C ALA A 92 9.80 -0.16 7.68
N GLU A 93 9.66 0.83 8.57
CA GLU A 93 10.20 0.75 9.94
C GLU A 93 9.56 -0.40 10.74
N ILE A 94 8.23 -0.54 10.68
CA ILE A 94 7.52 -1.64 11.38
C ILE A 94 7.96 -3.00 10.81
N LEU A 95 8.03 -3.13 9.48
CA LEU A 95 8.44 -4.38 8.83
C LEU A 95 9.87 -4.78 9.21
N ALA A 96 10.79 -3.82 9.24
CA ALA A 96 12.17 -4.06 9.66
C ALA A 96 12.24 -4.54 11.12
N GLU A 97 11.47 -3.91 12.02
CA GLU A 97 11.43 -4.28 13.43
C GLU A 97 10.78 -5.66 13.64
N VAL A 98 9.70 -5.95 12.93
CA VAL A 98 9.05 -7.29 12.89
C VAL A 98 10.08 -8.36 12.53
N GLN A 99 10.83 -8.17 11.44
CA GLN A 99 11.83 -9.14 11.01
C GLN A 99 12.99 -9.24 12.01
N SER A 100 13.43 -8.13 12.60
CA SER A 100 14.51 -8.09 13.60
C SER A 100 14.12 -8.84 14.86
N THR A 101 12.94 -8.56 15.40
CA THR A 101 12.42 -9.17 16.63
C THR A 101 12.23 -10.67 16.44
N HIS A 102 11.65 -11.10 15.31
CA HIS A 102 11.48 -12.52 15.01
C HIS A 102 12.84 -13.26 14.95
N ARG A 103 13.88 -12.66 14.34
CA ARG A 103 15.23 -13.25 14.33
C ARG A 103 15.80 -13.45 15.74
N GLN A 104 15.62 -12.48 16.64
CA GLN A 104 16.07 -12.58 18.03
C GLN A 104 15.37 -13.72 18.77
N ILE A 105 14.05 -13.87 18.56
CA ILE A 105 13.28 -14.98 19.15
C ILE A 105 13.82 -16.33 18.66
N LEU A 106 14.06 -16.46 17.34
CA LEU A 106 14.62 -17.70 16.78
C LEU A 106 16.02 -18.01 17.33
N GLU A 107 16.85 -17.00 17.54
CA GLU A 107 18.18 -17.18 18.14
C GLU A 107 18.07 -17.78 19.55
N ILE A 108 17.19 -17.24 20.40
CA ILE A 108 16.95 -17.77 21.75
C ILE A 108 16.44 -19.22 21.67
N ILE A 109 15.42 -19.49 20.85
CA ILE A 109 14.82 -20.83 20.76
C ILE A 109 15.81 -21.86 20.21
N SER A 110 16.69 -21.45 19.29
CA SER A 110 17.68 -22.35 18.68
C SER A 110 18.74 -22.87 19.66
N GLN A 111 18.91 -22.20 20.79
CA GLN A 111 19.85 -22.59 21.85
C GLN A 111 19.24 -23.53 22.90
N LEU A 112 17.92 -23.78 22.83
CA LEU A 112 17.21 -24.62 23.79
C LEU A 112 17.27 -26.10 23.37
N ASP A 113 17.15 -26.99 24.34
CA ASP A 113 16.91 -28.42 24.08
C ASP A 113 15.42 -28.77 24.22
N HIS A 114 15.05 -29.97 23.78
CA HIS A 114 13.65 -30.44 23.84
C HIS A 114 13.11 -30.48 25.28
N LYS A 115 13.96 -30.80 26.26
CA LYS A 115 13.56 -30.90 27.66
C LYS A 115 13.21 -29.52 28.21
N GLU A 116 14.00 -28.50 27.86
CA GLU A 116 13.81 -27.12 28.29
C GLU A 116 12.51 -26.54 27.75
N ILE A 117 12.25 -26.79 26.46
CA ILE A 117 11.02 -26.34 25.79
C ILE A 117 9.76 -26.97 26.41
N ASP A 118 9.84 -28.25 26.78
CA ASP A 118 8.74 -29.02 27.38
C ASP A 118 8.69 -28.93 28.91
N THR A 119 9.60 -28.19 29.54
CA THR A 119 9.63 -28.02 31.00
C THR A 119 8.39 -27.27 31.47
N ARG A 120 7.64 -27.94 32.35
CA ARG A 120 6.40 -27.46 32.97
C ARG A 120 6.70 -26.39 34.00
N ARG A 121 6.06 -25.23 33.86
CA ARG A 121 6.21 -24.08 34.76
C ARG A 121 4.86 -23.62 35.24
N GLU A 122 4.77 -23.25 36.51
CA GLU A 122 3.55 -22.67 37.08
C GLU A 122 3.52 -21.17 36.80
N ARG A 123 2.37 -20.70 36.34
CA ARG A 123 2.04 -19.29 36.14
C ARG A 123 0.58 -19.05 36.53
N HIS A 124 0.37 -18.32 37.63
CA HIS A 124 -0.95 -17.89 38.10
C HIS A 124 -2.01 -19.02 38.14
N GLY A 125 -1.65 -20.18 38.69
CA GLY A 125 -2.50 -21.36 38.82
C GLY A 125 -2.59 -22.23 37.56
N ARG A 126 -1.84 -21.92 36.50
CA ARG A 126 -1.80 -22.70 35.25
C ARG A 126 -0.41 -23.24 34.99
N ILE A 127 -0.33 -24.44 34.40
CA ILE A 127 0.93 -24.97 33.91
C ILE A 127 1.13 -24.58 32.46
N ILE A 128 2.27 -23.95 32.16
CA ILE A 128 2.69 -23.57 30.82
C ILE A 128 4.05 -24.19 30.48
N THR A 129 4.32 -24.30 29.18
CA THR A 129 5.62 -24.71 28.63
C THR A 129 6.03 -23.69 27.57
N ILE A 130 7.33 -23.61 27.22
CA ILE A 130 7.75 -22.73 26.12
C ILE A 130 7.10 -23.20 24.81
N ARG A 131 6.94 -24.53 24.64
CA ARG A 131 6.19 -25.10 23.50
C ARG A 131 4.79 -24.50 23.39
N SER A 132 3.96 -24.73 24.38
CA SER A 132 2.52 -24.44 24.28
C SER A 132 2.16 -22.97 24.47
N TYR A 133 2.99 -22.18 25.17
CA TYR A 133 2.67 -20.79 25.50
C TYR A 133 3.39 -19.76 24.61
N VAL A 134 4.45 -20.18 23.92
CA VAL A 134 5.21 -19.32 23.01
C VAL A 134 5.19 -19.91 21.61
N ILE A 135 5.77 -21.08 21.42
CA ILE A 135 6.10 -21.61 20.09
C ILE A 135 4.84 -21.92 19.27
N ASP A 136 3.94 -22.74 19.82
CA ASP A 136 2.74 -23.17 19.10
C ASP A 136 1.83 -21.96 18.81
N VAL A 137 1.69 -21.06 19.78
CA VAL A 137 0.91 -19.81 19.65
C VAL A 137 1.48 -18.92 18.55
N MET A 138 2.79 -18.69 18.51
CA MET A 138 3.41 -17.87 17.46
C MET A 138 3.23 -18.46 16.06
N ILE A 139 3.37 -19.79 15.93
CA ILE A 139 3.22 -20.48 14.64
C ILE A 139 1.79 -20.33 14.12
N GLU A 140 0.80 -20.57 14.98
CA GLU A 140 -0.61 -20.43 14.64
C GLU A 140 -0.94 -18.97 14.30
N HIS A 141 -0.51 -18.04 15.14
CA HIS A 141 -0.79 -16.60 15.01
C HIS A 141 -0.31 -16.00 13.68
N ASP A 142 0.93 -16.30 13.27
CA ASP A 142 1.45 -15.84 11.97
C ASP A 142 0.66 -16.44 10.79
N ARG A 143 0.26 -17.72 10.90
CA ARG A 143 -0.47 -18.43 9.83
C ARG A 143 -1.91 -17.97 9.71
N GLU A 144 -2.57 -17.69 10.84
CA GLU A 144 -3.93 -17.14 10.87
C GLU A 144 -3.95 -15.78 10.17
N HIS A 145 -3.08 -14.85 10.57
CA HIS A 145 -3.02 -13.54 9.93
C HIS A 145 -2.61 -13.62 8.45
N ALA A 146 -1.72 -14.53 8.07
CA ALA A 146 -1.41 -14.76 6.66
C ALA A 146 -2.68 -15.16 5.87
N ALA A 147 -3.47 -16.09 6.39
CA ALA A 147 -4.70 -16.56 5.73
C ALA A 147 -5.78 -15.47 5.66
N GLU A 148 -5.91 -14.65 6.70
CA GLU A 148 -6.83 -13.50 6.71
C GLU A 148 -6.46 -12.48 5.63
N ILE A 149 -5.17 -12.16 5.50
CA ILE A 149 -4.66 -11.23 4.49
C ILE A 149 -4.86 -11.81 3.08
N GLU A 150 -4.56 -13.09 2.86
CA GLU A 150 -4.79 -13.76 1.57
C GLU A 150 -6.28 -13.74 1.18
N LEU A 151 -7.19 -14.00 2.13
CA LEU A 151 -8.63 -13.93 1.89
C LEU A 151 -9.09 -12.50 1.57
N TRP A 152 -8.59 -11.52 2.31
CA TRP A 152 -8.89 -10.10 2.07
C TRP A 152 -8.42 -9.65 0.68
N ARG A 153 -7.20 -10.02 0.28
CA ARG A 153 -6.66 -9.75 -1.06
C ARG A 153 -7.57 -10.31 -2.15
N LYS A 154 -7.96 -11.57 -2.00
CA LYS A 154 -8.86 -12.24 -2.94
C LYS A 154 -10.19 -11.50 -3.07
N ASN A 155 -10.76 -11.04 -1.96
CA ASN A 155 -12.01 -10.30 -1.96
C ASN A 155 -11.86 -8.93 -2.64
N LEU A 156 -10.76 -8.22 -2.41
CA LEU A 156 -10.46 -6.97 -3.12
C LEU A 156 -10.35 -7.19 -4.62
N GLU A 157 -9.58 -8.19 -5.06
CA GLU A 157 -9.42 -8.52 -6.47
C GLU A 157 -10.74 -8.92 -7.13
N GLN A 158 -11.63 -9.60 -6.41
CA GLN A 158 -12.98 -9.95 -6.87
C GLN A 158 -13.94 -8.76 -6.93
N SER A 159 -13.66 -7.69 -6.18
CA SER A 159 -14.48 -6.48 -6.17
C SER A 159 -14.16 -5.51 -7.31
N ILE A 160 -13.09 -5.78 -8.07
CA ILE A 160 -12.72 -4.95 -9.22
C ILE A 160 -13.82 -5.04 -10.28
N ASP A 161 -14.41 -3.88 -10.61
CA ASP A 161 -15.35 -3.73 -11.73
C ASP A 161 -14.72 -2.88 -12.85
N PRO A 162 -14.21 -3.52 -13.92
CA PRO A 162 -13.66 -2.81 -15.07
C PRO A 162 -14.64 -1.87 -15.76
N ALA A 163 -15.95 -2.17 -15.76
CA ALA A 163 -16.94 -1.32 -16.40
C ALA A 163 -17.13 -0.02 -15.61
N GLU A 164 -17.15 -0.11 -14.28
CA GLU A 164 -17.20 1.05 -13.41
C GLU A 164 -15.96 1.94 -13.56
N ILE A 165 -14.75 1.36 -13.54
CA ILE A 165 -13.50 2.13 -13.72
C ILE A 165 -13.50 2.85 -15.07
N LYS A 166 -13.87 2.16 -16.16
CA LYS A 166 -13.98 2.77 -17.50
C LYS A 166 -14.99 3.91 -17.52
N ALA A 167 -16.16 3.72 -16.93
CA ALA A 167 -17.21 4.74 -16.89
C ALA A 167 -16.77 5.97 -16.09
N ARG A 168 -16.15 5.77 -14.91
CA ARG A 168 -15.62 6.86 -14.07
C ARG A 168 -14.50 7.63 -14.79
N LEU A 169 -13.58 6.94 -15.45
CA LEU A 169 -12.52 7.58 -16.23
C LEU A 169 -13.10 8.42 -17.37
N ALA A 170 -14.03 7.87 -18.15
CA ALA A 170 -14.70 8.59 -19.23
C ALA A 170 -15.45 9.82 -18.70
N GLN A 171 -16.16 9.68 -17.59
CA GLN A 171 -16.90 10.78 -16.97
C GLN A 171 -15.96 11.89 -16.50
N ARG A 172 -14.84 11.56 -15.81
CA ARG A 172 -13.91 12.59 -15.34
C ARG A 172 -13.21 13.35 -16.45
N ARG A 173 -12.84 12.66 -17.53
CA ARG A 173 -12.31 13.31 -18.73
C ARG A 173 -13.35 14.24 -19.38
N ALA A 174 -14.61 13.83 -19.42
CA ALA A 174 -15.70 14.68 -19.92
C ALA A 174 -15.94 15.91 -19.02
N ASP A 175 -15.95 15.74 -17.70
CA ASP A 175 -16.08 16.83 -16.72
C ASP A 175 -14.94 17.84 -16.88
N PHE A 176 -13.70 17.35 -17.01
CA PHE A 176 -12.52 18.18 -17.24
C PHE A 176 -12.62 18.92 -18.58
N SER A 177 -13.00 18.25 -19.67
CA SER A 177 -13.21 18.88 -20.98
C SER A 177 -14.28 19.98 -20.94
N ALA A 178 -15.38 19.74 -20.21
CA ALA A 178 -16.42 20.73 -20.00
C ALA A 178 -15.89 21.97 -19.25
N ALA A 179 -15.01 21.78 -18.26
CA ALA A 179 -14.37 22.88 -17.53
C ALA A 179 -13.46 23.75 -18.40
N LEU A 180 -12.93 23.22 -19.51
CA LEU A 180 -12.11 23.96 -20.49
C LEU A 180 -12.96 24.70 -21.54
N THR A 181 -14.23 24.34 -21.70
CA THR A 181 -15.06 24.87 -22.78
C THR A 181 -15.33 26.37 -22.61
N GLY A 182 -15.10 27.14 -23.68
CA GLY A 182 -15.38 28.58 -23.75
C GLY A 182 -14.31 29.48 -23.12
N LEU A 183 -13.15 28.94 -22.74
CA LEU A 183 -12.01 29.74 -22.29
C LEU A 183 -11.34 30.45 -23.46
N SER A 184 -10.98 31.72 -23.27
CA SER A 184 -10.17 32.48 -24.22
C SER A 184 -8.68 32.12 -24.09
N GLU A 185 -7.86 32.52 -25.07
CA GLU A 185 -6.40 32.32 -25.00
C GLU A 185 -5.78 32.97 -23.74
N ALA A 186 -6.28 34.13 -23.32
CA ALA A 186 -5.83 34.79 -22.10
C ALA A 186 -6.16 33.97 -20.84
N ASP A 187 -7.34 33.33 -20.82
CA ASP A 187 -7.76 32.47 -19.71
C ASP A 187 -6.89 31.21 -19.63
N LEU A 188 -6.56 30.62 -20.78
CA LEU A 188 -5.72 29.41 -20.87
C LEU A 188 -4.29 29.64 -20.34
N LEU A 189 -3.81 30.88 -20.42
CA LEU A 189 -2.47 31.30 -20.01
C LEU A 189 -2.43 31.99 -18.63
N ASP A 190 -3.56 32.15 -17.94
CA ASP A 190 -3.59 32.74 -16.60
C ASP A 190 -2.89 31.84 -15.58
N LYS A 191 -1.69 32.24 -15.13
CA LYS A 191 -0.83 31.52 -14.16
C LYS A 191 -1.40 31.43 -12.74
N LYS A 192 -2.69 31.71 -12.56
CA LYS A 192 -3.39 31.64 -11.27
C LYS A 192 -4.53 30.63 -11.28
N ALA A 193 -4.57 29.75 -12.29
CA ALA A 193 -5.59 28.72 -12.41
C ALA A 193 -5.51 27.70 -11.27
N ALA A 194 -4.30 27.23 -10.95
CA ALA A 194 -4.03 26.38 -9.79
C ALA A 194 -2.67 26.75 -9.17
N GLY A 195 -2.69 27.52 -8.07
CA GLY A 195 -1.46 28.06 -7.49
C GLY A 195 -0.74 28.99 -8.47
N GLU A 196 0.43 28.55 -8.97
CA GLU A 196 1.24 29.27 -9.97
C GLU A 196 1.08 28.71 -11.40
N TRP A 197 0.19 27.74 -11.59
CA TRP A 197 0.00 27.06 -12.87
C TRP A 197 -1.14 27.70 -13.66
N SER A 198 -0.96 27.75 -14.98
CA SER A 198 -2.05 28.05 -15.91
C SER A 198 -2.86 26.81 -16.29
N VAL A 199 -4.02 27.04 -16.90
CA VAL A 199 -4.83 25.94 -17.46
C VAL A 199 -4.01 25.11 -18.46
N GLN A 200 -3.20 25.77 -19.30
CA GLN A 200 -2.29 25.07 -20.21
C GLN A 200 -1.25 24.20 -19.49
N ASP A 201 -0.67 24.69 -18.38
CA ASP A 201 0.29 23.89 -17.60
C ASP A 201 -0.38 22.64 -17.02
N ILE A 202 -1.61 22.77 -16.50
CA ILE A 202 -2.40 21.65 -15.96
C ILE A 202 -2.68 20.61 -17.04
N VAL A 203 -3.13 21.04 -18.23
CA VAL A 203 -3.44 20.13 -19.36
C VAL A 203 -2.19 19.37 -19.81
N GLY A 204 -1.06 20.06 -19.93
CA GLY A 204 0.21 19.43 -20.28
C GLY A 204 0.67 18.45 -19.21
N HIS A 205 0.59 18.85 -17.94
CA HIS A 205 0.92 18.00 -16.80
C HIS A 205 0.07 16.72 -16.74
N LEU A 206 -1.24 16.82 -16.97
CA LEU A 206 -2.12 15.65 -17.07
C LEU A 206 -1.71 14.74 -18.23
N ALA A 207 -1.38 15.31 -19.40
CA ALA A 207 -0.95 14.51 -20.55
C ALA A 207 0.35 13.74 -20.25
N ASP A 208 1.28 14.38 -19.56
CA ASP A 208 2.55 13.80 -19.16
C ASP A 208 2.38 12.65 -18.15
N TRP A 209 1.57 12.85 -17.12
CA TRP A 209 1.30 11.82 -16.10
C TRP A 209 0.44 10.67 -16.61
N GLU A 210 -0.60 10.93 -17.41
CA GLU A 210 -1.35 9.86 -18.07
C GLU A 210 -0.43 9.01 -18.95
N ARG A 211 0.55 9.62 -19.62
CA ARG A 211 1.51 8.89 -20.46
C ARG A 211 2.44 8.01 -19.63
N LEU A 212 2.89 8.50 -18.48
CA LEU A 212 3.69 7.70 -17.54
C LEU A 212 2.89 6.53 -16.97
N MET A 213 1.66 6.77 -16.51
CA MET A 213 0.76 5.74 -16.01
C MET A 213 0.41 4.72 -17.10
N LEU A 214 0.17 5.14 -18.34
CA LEU A 214 -0.05 4.23 -19.47
C LEU A 214 1.17 3.35 -19.76
N ASN A 215 2.38 3.91 -19.70
CA ASN A 215 3.58 3.12 -19.93
C ASN A 215 3.86 2.15 -18.77
N ALA A 216 3.57 2.54 -17.53
CA ALA A 216 3.61 1.63 -16.39
C ALA A 216 2.56 0.52 -16.52
N ALA A 217 1.33 0.87 -16.90
CA ALA A 217 0.25 -0.07 -17.18
C ALA A 217 0.64 -1.09 -18.27
N ARG A 218 1.31 -0.64 -19.35
CA ARG A 218 1.85 -1.51 -20.39
C ARG A 218 2.92 -2.46 -19.86
N HIS A 219 3.83 -1.99 -19.01
CA HIS A 219 4.83 -2.84 -18.37
C HIS A 219 4.21 -3.87 -17.42
N ILE A 220 3.20 -3.49 -16.63
CA ILE A 220 2.45 -4.41 -15.76
C ILE A 220 1.77 -5.50 -16.60
N HIS A 221 1.22 -5.13 -17.77
CA HIS A 221 0.58 -6.06 -18.69
C HIS A 221 1.58 -6.96 -19.44
N ASP A 222 2.70 -6.41 -19.86
CA ASP A 222 3.79 -7.09 -20.56
C ASP A 222 5.15 -6.74 -19.92
N PRO A 223 5.64 -7.57 -18.98
CA PRO A 223 6.90 -7.33 -18.27
C PRO A 223 8.15 -7.34 -19.17
N SER A 224 8.05 -7.69 -20.46
CA SER A 224 9.15 -7.56 -21.41
C SER A 224 9.41 -6.10 -21.81
N LEU A 225 8.43 -5.21 -21.58
CA LEU A 225 8.58 -3.77 -21.79
C LEU A 225 9.41 -3.13 -20.66
N PRO A 226 10.08 -1.99 -20.90
CA PRO A 226 10.88 -1.33 -19.87
C PRO A 226 10.05 -0.89 -18.66
N VAL A 227 10.62 -1.06 -17.46
CA VAL A 227 10.09 -0.48 -16.22
C VAL A 227 10.13 1.05 -16.32
N ILE A 228 9.06 1.71 -15.87
CA ILE A 228 9.06 3.17 -15.77
C ILE A 228 9.86 3.58 -14.54
N ARG A 229 10.90 4.38 -14.77
CA ARG A 229 11.67 4.96 -13.68
C ARG A 229 10.74 5.85 -12.85
N PRO A 230 10.75 5.72 -11.52
CA PRO A 230 10.02 6.62 -10.64
C PRO A 230 10.38 8.08 -10.88
N VAL A 231 9.37 8.92 -11.02
CA VAL A 231 9.53 10.38 -11.16
C VAL A 231 9.68 11.00 -9.78
N SER A 232 10.78 11.73 -9.57
CA SER A 232 11.02 12.53 -8.36
C SER A 232 10.21 13.83 -8.34
N ASP A 233 10.07 14.44 -7.17
CA ASP A 233 9.37 15.73 -7.02
C ASP A 233 9.98 16.85 -7.89
N ASP A 234 11.30 16.89 -8.03
CA ASP A 234 11.99 17.87 -8.85
C ASP A 234 11.76 17.62 -10.35
N GLU A 235 11.75 16.36 -10.78
CA GLU A 235 11.40 15.98 -12.15
C GLU A 235 9.92 16.29 -12.45
N ASN A 236 9.02 16.06 -11.50
CA ASN A 236 7.60 16.39 -11.63
C ASN A 236 7.40 17.91 -11.84
N LYS A 237 8.07 18.74 -11.03
CA LYS A 237 8.06 20.21 -11.21
C LYS A 237 8.66 20.61 -12.56
N ALA A 238 9.76 19.99 -12.97
CA ALA A 238 10.39 20.27 -14.25
C ALA A 238 9.51 19.86 -15.44
N MET A 239 8.75 18.76 -15.33
CA MET A 239 7.78 18.34 -16.34
C MET A 239 6.67 19.38 -16.51
N ALA A 240 6.05 19.82 -15.41
CA ALA A 240 5.01 20.85 -15.46
C ALA A 240 5.50 22.15 -16.14
N ALA A 241 6.74 22.56 -15.88
CA ALA A 241 7.33 23.78 -16.46
C ALA A 241 7.57 23.70 -17.99
N ARG A 242 7.66 22.51 -18.60
CA ARG A 242 7.95 22.35 -20.03
C ARG A 242 6.85 22.91 -20.93
N HIS A 243 5.61 22.94 -20.46
CA HIS A 243 4.46 23.34 -21.26
C HIS A 243 4.29 24.86 -21.38
N ALA A 244 5.04 25.65 -20.61
CA ALA A 244 4.96 27.12 -20.65
C ALA A 244 5.34 27.73 -22.01
N GLY A 245 6.09 27.01 -22.85
CA GLY A 245 6.51 27.45 -24.19
C GLY A 245 5.78 26.79 -25.35
N GLU A 246 4.80 25.93 -25.10
CA GLU A 246 4.04 25.23 -26.14
C GLU A 246 2.80 26.03 -26.57
N SER A 247 2.27 25.77 -27.76
CA SER A 247 0.96 26.29 -28.14
C SER A 247 -0.15 25.47 -27.50
N TRP A 248 -1.26 26.13 -27.15
CA TRP A 248 -2.44 25.46 -26.61
C TRP A 248 -2.89 24.25 -27.45
N ASP A 249 -2.99 24.41 -28.77
CA ASP A 249 -3.40 23.33 -29.68
C ASP A 249 -2.49 22.11 -29.58
N LYS A 250 -1.18 22.32 -29.42
CA LYS A 250 -0.21 21.23 -29.27
C LYS A 250 -0.40 20.52 -27.92
N THR A 251 -0.58 21.27 -26.85
CA THR A 251 -0.80 20.74 -25.50
C THR A 251 -2.09 19.92 -25.44
N LEU A 252 -3.19 20.47 -25.97
CA LEU A 252 -4.49 19.80 -26.01
C LEU A 252 -4.49 18.56 -26.91
N ALA A 253 -3.82 18.63 -28.08
CA ALA A 253 -3.63 17.46 -28.95
C ALA A 253 -2.81 16.37 -28.26
N GLY A 254 -1.81 16.75 -27.45
CA GLY A 254 -1.02 15.84 -26.62
C GLY A 254 -1.88 15.08 -25.61
N LEU A 255 -2.71 15.79 -24.84
CA LEU A 255 -3.66 15.18 -23.90
C LEU A 255 -4.63 14.24 -24.62
N THR A 256 -5.26 14.71 -25.70
CA THR A 256 -6.22 13.91 -26.48
C THR A 256 -5.58 12.62 -27.02
N ALA A 257 -4.34 12.71 -27.52
CA ALA A 257 -3.63 11.54 -28.05
C ALA A 257 -3.33 10.50 -26.97
N VAL A 258 -2.92 10.92 -25.76
CA VAL A 258 -2.67 9.96 -24.67
C VAL A 258 -3.98 9.37 -24.12
N GLN A 259 -5.05 10.16 -24.02
CA GLN A 259 -6.36 9.66 -23.61
C GLN A 259 -6.85 8.55 -24.53
N GLN A 260 -6.77 8.76 -25.86
CA GLN A 260 -7.10 7.73 -26.84
C GLN A 260 -6.20 6.49 -26.70
N ALA A 261 -4.90 6.68 -26.45
CA ALA A 261 -3.97 5.56 -26.27
C ALA A 261 -4.25 4.75 -24.99
N VAL A 262 -4.75 5.39 -23.93
CA VAL A 262 -5.26 4.71 -22.72
C VAL A 262 -6.52 3.93 -23.05
N ASP A 263 -7.47 4.52 -23.77
CA ASP A 263 -8.74 3.86 -24.13
C ASP A 263 -8.47 2.63 -25.00
N ASP A 264 -7.58 2.75 -25.99
CA ASP A 264 -7.16 1.65 -26.85
C ASP A 264 -6.48 0.52 -26.06
N PHE A 265 -5.69 0.87 -25.03
CA PHE A 265 -5.06 -0.11 -24.15
C PHE A 265 -6.10 -0.83 -23.28
N VAL A 266 -6.96 -0.07 -22.61
CA VAL A 266 -8.02 -0.57 -21.72
C VAL A 266 -9.07 -1.40 -22.47
N ALA A 267 -9.33 -1.10 -23.75
CA ALA A 267 -10.21 -1.88 -24.62
C ALA A 267 -9.68 -3.30 -24.91
N ARG A 268 -8.36 -3.51 -24.83
CA ARG A 268 -7.73 -4.82 -25.08
C ARG A 268 -7.57 -5.69 -23.84
N LEU A 269 -7.74 -5.13 -22.64
CA LEU A 269 -7.57 -5.85 -21.38
C LEU A 269 -8.65 -6.92 -21.18
N LYS A 270 -8.22 -8.10 -20.76
CA LYS A 270 -9.10 -9.18 -20.27
C LYS A 270 -9.34 -9.02 -18.78
N MET A 271 -10.37 -9.67 -18.24
CA MET A 271 -10.71 -9.59 -16.81
C MET A 271 -9.53 -9.89 -15.88
N GLY A 272 -8.76 -10.95 -16.18
CA GLY A 272 -7.58 -11.30 -15.37
C GLY A 272 -6.40 -10.33 -15.48
N ASP A 273 -6.40 -9.43 -16.46
CA ASP A 273 -5.33 -8.45 -16.62
C ASP A 273 -5.43 -7.33 -15.56
N TRP A 274 -6.64 -7.05 -15.06
CA TRP A 274 -6.89 -5.98 -14.09
C TRP A 274 -6.26 -6.24 -12.72
N THR A 275 -6.04 -7.51 -12.38
CA THR A 275 -5.40 -7.93 -11.12
C THR A 275 -3.89 -8.11 -11.27
N LEU A 276 -3.31 -7.92 -12.47
CA LEU A 276 -1.86 -7.96 -12.64
C LEU A 276 -1.20 -6.87 -11.80
N ARG A 277 -0.09 -7.22 -11.15
CA ARG A 277 0.61 -6.33 -10.23
C ARG A 277 1.98 -5.95 -10.77
N GLY A 278 2.40 -4.71 -10.52
CA GLY A 278 3.75 -4.27 -10.81
C GLY A 278 4.03 -2.83 -10.36
N PRO A 279 5.19 -2.28 -10.73
CA PRO A 279 5.64 -0.99 -10.22
C PRO A 279 4.83 0.17 -10.79
N TYR A 280 4.59 1.18 -9.96
CA TYR A 280 3.98 2.45 -10.35
C TYR A 280 5.05 3.48 -10.76
N PRO A 281 4.69 4.56 -11.49
CA PRO A 281 5.66 5.56 -11.94
C PRO A 281 6.12 6.54 -10.84
N TRP A 282 5.79 6.30 -9.58
CA TRP A 282 6.27 7.05 -8.41
C TRP A 282 7.10 6.16 -7.46
N PRO A 283 7.90 6.76 -6.56
CA PRO A 283 8.86 6.00 -5.76
C PRO A 283 8.23 5.03 -4.76
N ASP A 284 8.88 3.87 -4.60
CA ASP A 284 8.62 2.88 -3.56
C ASP A 284 7.14 2.47 -3.45
N ASP A 285 6.52 2.22 -4.61
CA ASP A 285 5.13 1.79 -4.69
C ASP A 285 4.85 0.96 -5.95
N GLY A 286 3.74 0.25 -5.91
CA GLY A 286 3.23 -0.60 -6.97
C GLY A 286 1.84 -1.09 -6.60
N GLY A 287 1.27 -1.97 -7.41
CA GLY A 287 -0.03 -2.52 -7.12
C GLY A 287 -0.72 -3.01 -8.37
N THR A 288 -2.04 -3.12 -8.32
CA THR A 288 -2.81 -3.69 -9.42
C THR A 288 -2.93 -2.74 -10.61
N LEU A 289 -3.09 -3.30 -11.80
CA LEU A 289 -3.41 -2.53 -13.00
C LEU A 289 -4.71 -1.74 -12.83
N ALA A 290 -5.70 -2.30 -12.15
CA ALA A 290 -6.95 -1.63 -11.83
C ALA A 290 -6.75 -0.37 -10.98
N GLU A 291 -5.95 -0.46 -9.92
CA GLU A 291 -5.66 0.68 -9.04
C GLU A 291 -4.82 1.75 -9.76
N LEU A 292 -3.85 1.36 -10.60
CA LEU A 292 -3.12 2.32 -11.45
C LEU A 292 -4.05 3.10 -12.39
N LEU A 293 -5.06 2.43 -12.97
CA LEU A 293 -6.06 3.10 -13.81
C LEU A 293 -6.99 4.00 -12.99
N ASP A 294 -7.33 3.62 -11.75
CA ASP A 294 -8.06 4.48 -10.80
C ASP A 294 -7.24 5.74 -10.44
N HIS A 295 -5.90 5.63 -10.34
CA HIS A 295 -5.03 6.79 -10.14
C HIS A 295 -5.09 7.82 -11.28
N ILE A 296 -5.33 7.40 -12.52
CA ILE A 296 -5.59 8.35 -13.62
C ILE A 296 -6.85 9.17 -13.30
N ILE A 297 -7.90 8.53 -12.78
CA ILE A 297 -9.17 9.17 -12.43
C ILE A 297 -8.95 10.17 -11.29
N LEU A 298 -8.26 9.74 -10.23
CA LEU A 298 -7.95 10.57 -9.06
C LEU A 298 -7.12 11.80 -9.44
N HIS A 299 -6.23 11.69 -10.42
CA HIS A 299 -5.44 12.83 -10.88
C HIS A 299 -6.29 13.93 -11.52
N TYR A 300 -7.42 13.59 -12.16
CA TYR A 300 -8.40 14.61 -12.57
C TYR A 300 -9.13 15.22 -11.38
N ASP A 301 -9.44 14.42 -10.35
CA ASP A 301 -10.09 14.92 -9.13
C ASP A 301 -9.23 15.94 -8.37
N ASP A 302 -7.91 15.89 -8.54
CA ASP A 302 -6.98 16.90 -7.98
C ASP A 302 -7.10 18.26 -8.69
N HIS A 303 -7.32 18.28 -10.01
CA HIS A 303 -7.23 19.51 -10.83
C HIS A 303 -8.58 20.13 -11.22
N ILE A 304 -9.65 19.33 -11.32
CA ILE A 304 -10.99 19.83 -11.64
C ILE A 304 -11.46 20.88 -10.61
N PRO A 305 -11.34 20.67 -9.29
CA PRO A 305 -11.79 21.65 -8.29
C PRO A 305 -11.05 22.99 -8.41
N ASP A 306 -9.74 22.97 -8.67
CA ASP A 306 -8.95 24.18 -8.86
C ASP A 306 -9.44 24.99 -10.06
N LEU A 307 -9.65 24.34 -11.21
CA LEU A 307 -10.20 24.98 -12.40
C LEU A 307 -11.60 25.56 -12.16
N GLN A 308 -12.49 24.82 -11.50
CA GLN A 308 -13.84 25.28 -11.19
C GLN A 308 -13.84 26.50 -10.26
N LYS A 309 -12.97 26.47 -9.24
CA LYS A 309 -12.78 27.57 -8.29
C LYS A 309 -12.24 28.82 -9.00
N TRP A 310 -11.18 28.68 -9.79
CA TRP A 310 -10.60 29.78 -10.56
C TRP A 310 -11.62 30.39 -11.54
N ARG A 311 -12.36 29.56 -12.28
CA ARG A 311 -13.37 30.01 -13.24
C ARG A 311 -14.47 30.82 -12.55
N SER A 312 -14.94 30.36 -11.39
CA SER A 312 -15.94 31.07 -10.58
C SER A 312 -15.42 32.43 -10.10
N GLN A 313 -14.13 32.52 -9.75
CA GLN A 313 -13.50 33.79 -9.35
C GLN A 313 -13.37 34.77 -10.53
N MET A 314 -13.08 34.28 -11.74
CA MET A 314 -13.03 35.12 -12.93
C MET A 314 -14.40 35.70 -13.30
N MET A 315 -15.46 34.89 -13.25
CA MET A 315 -16.83 35.32 -13.57
C MET A 315 -17.40 36.32 -12.57
N ASN A 316 -16.87 36.33 -11.34
CA ASN A 316 -17.27 37.24 -10.27
C ASN A 316 -16.37 38.49 -10.18
N LYS A 317 -15.42 38.69 -11.12
CA LYS A 317 -14.69 39.97 -11.22
C LYS A 317 -15.64 41.03 -11.82
N PRO A 318 -15.80 42.20 -11.15
CA PRO A 318 -16.71 43.25 -11.57
C PRO A 318 -16.33 43.92 -12.89
#